data_AF-A0A842MLS9-F1
#
_entry.id   AF-A0A842MLS9-F1
#
_cell.length_a   1.000
_cell.length_b   1.000
_cell.length_c   1.000
_cell.angle_alpha   90.00
_cell.angle_beta   90.00
_cell.angle_gamma   90.00
#
_symmetry.space_group_name_H-M   'P 1'
#
loop_
_entity.id
_entity.type
_entity.pdbx_description
1 polymer ?
#
loop_
_entity_poly.entity_id
_entity_poly.type
_entity_poly.pdbx_seq_one_letter_code
_entity_poly.pdbx_strand_id
1 'polypeptide(L)'
;MAPLYGMTYEAFISQRVNPGYDGLMPAEDCAAGLAYAVVHAKDYHGQMADPIQPLNKFGLLPIKRETLHKPIGKPSPKKPETPVIPEMSAVYSQAVELALELIKILETVNKEFDEQNFFARTWAKRIFQQRSGLSIKDWVQNSADLVSELQNLSSSVEAEQKEKAQKIMAKLPFLITTLGKLADYFQSTKEDAKGFIKDPETLSAALEALTYREKTVRALISTLKRIANA
;
A
#
# COMPACT_ATOMS: atom_id res chain seq x y z
N MET A 1 10.16 -28.15 -23.67
CA MET A 1 9.38 -26.91 -23.42
C MET A 1 10.09 -25.65 -23.90
N ALA A 2 11.42 -25.49 -23.71
CA ALA A 2 12.16 -24.30 -24.17
C ALA A 2 11.93 -23.85 -25.65
N PRO A 3 11.84 -24.75 -26.66
CA PRO A 3 11.61 -24.33 -28.05
C PRO A 3 10.21 -23.76 -28.31
N LEU A 4 9.22 -24.11 -27.48
CA LEU A 4 7.85 -23.59 -27.60
C LEU A 4 7.74 -22.13 -27.17
N TYR A 5 8.69 -21.66 -26.36
CA TYR A 5 8.76 -20.28 -25.87
C TYR A 5 9.78 -19.42 -26.64
N GLY A 6 10.32 -19.92 -27.76
CA GLY A 6 11.25 -19.16 -28.61
C GLY A 6 12.57 -18.79 -27.92
N MET A 7 12.99 -19.55 -26.91
CA MET A 7 14.15 -19.25 -26.09
C MET A 7 15.13 -20.41 -26.01
N THR A 8 16.41 -20.08 -25.80
CA THR A 8 17.49 -21.06 -25.61
C THR A 8 17.26 -21.88 -24.35
N TYR A 9 17.76 -23.12 -24.32
CA TYR A 9 17.63 -24.02 -23.17
C TYR A 9 18.14 -23.36 -21.87
N GLU A 10 19.31 -22.72 -21.90
CA GLU A 10 19.92 -22.03 -20.75
C GLU A 10 19.03 -20.88 -20.23
N ALA A 11 18.47 -20.08 -21.13
CA ALA A 11 17.52 -19.01 -20.77
C ALA A 11 16.27 -19.58 -20.08
N PHE A 12 15.75 -20.73 -20.54
CA PHE A 12 14.58 -21.38 -19.96
C PHE A 12 14.83 -21.87 -18.51
N ILE A 13 16.02 -22.40 -18.21
CA ILE A 13 16.35 -22.86 -16.85
C ILE A 13 16.74 -21.71 -15.92
N SER A 14 17.18 -20.58 -16.48
CA SER A 14 17.51 -19.36 -15.73
C SER A 14 16.27 -18.51 -15.36
N GLN A 15 15.08 -18.86 -15.87
CA GLN A 15 13.85 -18.22 -15.44
C GLN A 15 13.59 -18.56 -13.98
N ARG A 16 13.50 -17.53 -13.13
CA ARG A 16 13.09 -17.70 -11.74
C ARG A 16 11.69 -18.28 -11.71
N VAL A 17 11.59 -19.56 -11.37
CA VAL A 17 10.33 -20.34 -11.39
C VAL A 17 9.34 -19.81 -10.35
N ASN A 18 9.83 -19.24 -9.25
CA ASN A 18 9.01 -18.72 -8.16
C ASN A 18 9.52 -17.34 -7.69
N PRO A 19 8.74 -16.26 -7.86
CA PRO A 19 9.02 -14.96 -7.27
C PRO A 19 9.34 -15.07 -5.77
N GLY A 20 10.51 -14.59 -5.35
CA GLY A 20 10.92 -14.56 -3.95
C GLY A 20 11.75 -15.75 -3.46
N TYR A 21 12.03 -16.75 -4.30
CA TYR A 21 12.89 -17.90 -3.94
C TYR A 21 14.10 -18.03 -4.87
N ASP A 22 15.23 -18.46 -4.32
CA ASP A 22 16.37 -18.96 -5.11
C ASP A 22 16.08 -20.42 -5.51
N GLY A 23 15.22 -20.58 -6.52
CA GLY A 23 14.86 -21.90 -7.09
C GLY A 23 13.41 -22.29 -6.88
N LEU A 24 13.17 -23.58 -6.63
CA LEU A 24 11.83 -24.10 -6.34
C LEU A 24 11.35 -23.62 -4.96
N MET A 25 10.07 -23.29 -4.86
CA MET A 25 9.44 -22.96 -3.58
C MET A 25 9.53 -24.17 -2.63
N PRO A 26 9.91 -23.98 -1.35
CA PRO A 26 9.92 -25.03 -0.33
C PRO A 26 8.55 -25.71 -0.21
N ALA A 27 8.54 -26.98 0.22
CA ALA A 27 7.33 -27.78 0.30
C ALA A 27 6.35 -27.21 1.34
N GLU A 28 6.87 -26.64 2.42
CA GLU A 28 6.12 -26.02 3.52
C GLU A 28 5.39 -24.77 3.04
N ASP A 29 6.06 -23.93 2.27
CA ASP A 29 5.49 -22.70 1.71
C ASP A 29 4.45 -23.01 0.62
N CYS A 30 4.72 -24.02 -0.22
CA CYS A 30 3.73 -24.58 -1.15
C CYS A 30 2.47 -25.04 -0.42
N ALA A 31 2.63 -25.81 0.67
CA ALA A 31 1.51 -26.33 1.45
C ALA A 31 0.72 -25.21 2.14
N ALA A 32 1.40 -24.20 2.67
CA ALA A 32 0.77 -23.05 3.31
C ALA A 32 -0.03 -22.20 2.29
N GLY A 33 0.53 -21.94 1.10
CA GLY A 33 -0.17 -21.25 0.02
C GLY A 33 -1.42 -21.98 -0.43
N LEU A 34 -1.33 -23.32 -0.59
CA LEU A 34 -2.46 -24.16 -0.94
C LEU A 34 -3.54 -24.18 0.15
N ALA A 35 -3.16 -24.41 1.41
CA ALA A 35 -4.10 -24.43 2.53
C ALA A 35 -4.85 -23.09 2.65
N TYR A 36 -4.14 -21.98 2.46
CA TYR A 36 -4.75 -20.65 2.45
C TYR A 36 -5.76 -20.48 1.32
N ALA A 37 -5.38 -20.88 0.10
CA ALA A 37 -6.25 -20.79 -1.08
C ALA A 37 -7.53 -21.62 -0.91
N VAL A 38 -7.45 -22.80 -0.28
CA VAL A 38 -8.62 -23.64 0.02
C VAL A 38 -9.54 -22.97 1.06
N VAL A 39 -8.97 -22.49 2.18
CA VAL A 39 -9.76 -21.83 3.23
C VAL A 39 -10.47 -20.57 2.72
N HIS A 40 -9.84 -19.86 1.79
CA HIS A 40 -10.35 -18.60 1.23
C HIS A 40 -10.94 -18.78 -0.17
N ALA A 41 -11.27 -20.01 -0.59
CA ALA A 41 -11.72 -20.32 -1.95
C ALA A 41 -12.92 -19.46 -2.41
N LYS A 42 -13.82 -19.14 -1.48
CA LYS A 42 -14.99 -18.29 -1.73
C LYS A 42 -14.63 -16.86 -2.17
N ASP A 43 -13.45 -16.38 -1.80
CA ASP A 43 -12.98 -15.02 -2.08
C ASP A 43 -12.35 -14.90 -3.48
N TYR A 44 -12.02 -16.02 -4.11
CA TYR A 44 -11.41 -16.04 -5.45
C TYR A 44 -12.43 -16.09 -6.59
N HIS A 45 -13.71 -16.38 -6.31
CA HIS A 45 -14.81 -16.34 -7.29
C HIS A 45 -14.51 -17.04 -8.65
N GLY A 46 -13.76 -18.14 -8.63
CA GLY A 46 -13.38 -18.89 -9.85
C GLY A 46 -12.15 -18.34 -10.59
N GLN A 47 -11.45 -17.35 -10.04
CA GLN A 47 -10.16 -16.89 -10.56
C GLN A 47 -9.02 -17.81 -10.12
N MET A 48 -7.94 -17.86 -10.92
CA MET A 48 -6.72 -18.56 -10.49
C MET A 48 -6.13 -17.86 -9.27
N ALA A 49 -6.02 -18.58 -8.17
CA ALA A 49 -5.39 -18.09 -6.95
C ALA A 49 -3.87 -17.99 -7.15
N ASP A 50 -3.28 -16.85 -6.79
CA ASP A 50 -1.84 -16.70 -6.67
C ASP A 50 -1.41 -17.20 -5.28
N PRO A 51 -0.70 -18.34 -5.17
CA PRO A 51 -0.30 -18.90 -3.89
C PRO A 51 0.82 -18.08 -3.21
N ILE A 52 1.51 -17.19 -3.93
CA ILE A 52 2.59 -16.35 -3.39
C ILE A 52 2.02 -15.13 -2.67
N GLN A 53 0.92 -14.57 -3.18
CA GLN A 53 0.27 -13.41 -2.59
C GLN A 53 -0.07 -13.56 -1.09
N PRO A 54 -0.66 -14.67 -0.61
CA PRO A 54 -0.91 -14.85 0.82
C PRO A 54 0.35 -15.11 1.62
N LEU A 55 1.33 -15.87 1.10
CA LEU A 55 2.61 -16.07 1.79
C LEU A 55 3.37 -14.75 1.99
N ASN A 56 3.29 -13.87 1.01
CA ASN A 56 3.84 -12.52 1.08
C ASN A 56 3.07 -11.65 2.10
N LYS A 57 1.73 -11.75 2.14
CA LYS A 57 0.87 -11.07 3.13
C LYS A 57 1.21 -11.43 4.57
N PHE A 58 1.66 -12.67 4.82
CA PHE A 58 2.06 -13.16 6.14
C PHE A 58 3.57 -13.11 6.41
N GLY A 59 4.37 -12.58 5.46
CA GLY A 59 5.81 -12.41 5.63
C GLY A 59 6.60 -13.71 5.68
N LEU A 60 6.07 -14.80 5.10
CA LEU A 60 6.69 -16.12 5.10
C LEU A 60 7.75 -16.29 4.00
N LEU A 61 7.90 -15.32 3.09
CA LEU A 61 8.91 -15.38 2.03
C LEU A 61 10.33 -15.04 2.57
N PRO A 62 11.32 -15.93 2.41
CA PRO A 62 12.69 -15.68 2.83
C PRO A 62 13.41 -14.77 1.83
N ILE A 63 13.36 -13.45 2.05
CA ILE A 63 14.14 -12.49 1.24
C ILE A 63 15.60 -12.51 1.71
N LYS A 64 16.49 -13.20 0.99
CA LYS A 64 17.94 -13.01 1.14
C LYS A 64 18.33 -11.61 0.66
N ARG A 65 18.71 -10.74 1.60
CA ARG A 65 19.38 -9.47 1.31
C ARG A 65 20.86 -9.73 1.05
N GLU A 66 21.27 -9.90 -0.20
CA GLU A 66 22.70 -9.98 -0.55
C GLU A 66 23.31 -8.58 -0.80
N THR A 67 24.13 -8.19 0.18
CA THR A 67 25.45 -7.52 0.08
C THR A 67 25.59 -6.20 -0.69
N LEU A 68 25.70 -5.10 0.07
CA LEU A 68 26.59 -3.98 -0.27
C LEU A 68 27.39 -3.53 0.97
N HIS A 69 28.71 -3.77 0.87
CA HIS A 69 29.86 -3.09 1.50
C HIS A 69 30.06 -3.07 3.03
N LYS A 70 31.14 -3.76 3.46
CA LYS A 70 32.00 -3.38 4.60
C LYS A 70 32.89 -2.18 4.17
N PRO A 71 33.24 -1.26 5.09
CA PRO A 71 34.54 -1.40 5.76
C PRO A 71 34.53 -1.11 7.28
N ILE A 72 35.71 -1.35 7.84
CA ILE A 72 36.13 -1.58 9.22
C ILE A 72 36.18 -0.30 10.08
N GLY A 73 35.88 -0.43 11.39
CA GLY A 73 36.40 0.47 12.43
C GLY A 73 35.46 0.68 13.64
N LYS A 74 35.60 -0.12 14.70
CA LYS A 74 35.18 0.27 16.06
C LYS A 74 36.25 1.21 16.66
N PRO A 75 35.87 2.22 17.47
CA PRO A 75 35.71 1.96 18.91
C PRO A 75 34.47 2.63 19.55
N SER A 76 33.87 1.93 20.51
CA SER A 76 32.98 2.49 21.55
C SER A 76 33.81 2.89 22.77
N PRO A 77 33.26 3.54 23.83
CA PRO A 77 31.96 4.19 24.00
C PRO A 77 32.07 5.63 24.55
N LYS A 78 31.16 6.53 24.15
CA LYS A 78 30.76 7.67 25.00
C LYS A 78 29.24 7.82 24.94
N LYS A 79 28.60 7.50 26.06
CA LYS A 79 27.27 8.00 26.42
C LYS A 79 27.47 9.49 26.77
N PRO A 80 26.71 10.39 26.16
CA PRO A 80 25.70 11.07 26.96
C PRO A 80 24.36 11.21 26.23
N GLU A 81 23.32 11.10 27.06
CA GLU A 81 22.08 11.88 27.02
C GLU A 81 21.18 11.77 25.78
N THR A 82 20.12 10.99 25.99
CA THR A 82 18.85 10.98 25.27
C THR A 82 18.41 12.40 24.87
N PRO A 83 18.34 12.73 23.57
CA PRO A 83 17.46 13.80 23.14
C PRO A 83 16.04 13.27 23.23
N VAL A 84 15.21 13.98 23.98
CA VAL A 84 13.76 13.83 24.01
C VAL A 84 13.25 13.81 22.56
N ILE A 85 12.12 13.12 22.33
CA ILE A 85 11.51 12.80 21.04
C ILE A 85 10.35 13.78 20.71
N PRO A 86 10.54 15.10 20.46
CA PRO A 86 9.45 15.94 19.93
C PRO A 86 9.22 15.74 18.43
N GLU A 87 10.29 15.52 17.64
CA GLU A 87 10.22 15.65 16.19
C GLU A 87 9.46 14.49 15.52
N MET A 88 9.73 13.25 15.92
CA MET A 88 9.03 12.09 15.36
C MET A 88 7.58 11.96 15.85
N SER A 89 7.31 12.31 17.10
CA SER A 89 5.94 12.35 17.63
C SER A 89 5.04 13.27 16.80
N ALA A 90 5.54 14.45 16.43
CA ALA A 90 4.83 15.37 15.55
C ALA A 90 4.59 14.78 14.14
N VAL A 91 5.54 14.01 13.60
CA VAL A 91 5.39 13.34 12.30
C VAL A 91 4.30 12.26 12.35
N TYR A 92 4.24 11.47 13.42
CA TYR A 92 3.17 10.48 13.60
C TYR A 92 1.79 11.14 13.74
N SER A 93 1.68 12.19 14.55
CA SER A 93 0.44 12.95 14.70
C SER A 93 -0.03 13.53 13.36
N GLN A 94 0.89 14.11 12.59
CA GLN A 94 0.58 14.60 11.24
C GLN A 94 0.11 13.48 10.30
N ALA A 95 0.71 12.29 10.37
CA ALA A 95 0.29 11.14 9.55
C ALA A 95 -1.12 10.68 9.95
N VAL A 96 -1.44 10.65 11.24
CA VAL A 96 -2.77 10.31 11.76
C VAL A 96 -3.81 11.32 11.28
N GLU A 97 -3.54 12.62 11.39
CA GLU A 97 -4.45 13.68 10.91
C GLU A 97 -4.74 13.55 9.41
N LEU A 98 -3.70 13.33 8.60
CA LEU A 98 -3.84 13.15 7.15
C LEU A 98 -4.60 11.87 6.80
N ALA A 99 -4.41 10.79 7.55
CA ALA A 99 -5.14 9.53 7.35
C ALA A 99 -6.63 9.66 7.74
N LEU A 100 -6.94 10.38 8.83
CA LEU A 100 -8.32 10.73 9.20
C LEU A 100 -8.98 11.62 8.15
N GLU A 101 -8.25 12.58 7.60
CA GLU A 101 -8.76 13.44 6.53
C GLU A 101 -8.99 12.65 5.24
N LEU A 102 -8.13 11.68 4.93
CA LEU A 102 -8.34 10.76 3.82
C LEU A 102 -9.63 9.94 3.99
N ILE A 103 -9.95 9.47 5.20
CA ILE A 103 -11.21 8.76 5.46
C ILE A 103 -12.42 9.64 5.09
N LYS A 104 -12.46 10.89 5.57
CA LYS A 104 -13.55 11.83 5.24
C LYS A 104 -13.67 12.08 3.74
N ILE A 105 -12.53 12.20 3.04
CA ILE A 105 -12.50 12.34 1.59
C ILE A 105 -13.14 11.12 0.92
N LEU A 106 -12.76 9.91 1.34
CA LEU A 106 -13.26 8.67 0.74
C LEU A 106 -14.75 8.44 1.02
N GLU A 107 -15.22 8.80 2.22
CA GLU A 107 -16.64 8.78 2.57
C GLU A 107 -17.43 9.78 1.71
N THR A 108 -16.89 10.99 1.52
CA THR A 108 -17.48 11.99 0.62
C THR A 108 -17.57 11.47 -0.81
N VAL A 109 -16.48 10.89 -1.34
CA VAL A 109 -16.46 10.28 -2.68
C VAL A 109 -17.46 9.13 -2.79
N ASN A 110 -17.59 8.29 -1.76
CA ASN A 110 -18.59 7.23 -1.78
C ASN A 110 -20.01 7.80 -1.82
N LYS A 111 -20.29 8.86 -1.06
CA LYS A 111 -21.58 9.56 -1.09
C LYS A 111 -21.86 10.15 -2.48
N GLU A 112 -20.88 10.81 -3.10
CA GLU A 112 -20.98 11.34 -4.47
C GLU A 112 -21.32 10.23 -5.48
N PHE A 113 -20.76 9.03 -5.32
CA PHE A 113 -21.13 7.88 -6.14
C PHE A 113 -22.57 7.41 -5.87
N ASP A 114 -23.01 7.42 -4.62
CA ASP A 114 -24.33 6.95 -4.21
C ASP A 114 -25.46 7.89 -4.67
N GLU A 115 -25.16 9.18 -4.84
CA GLU A 115 -26.05 10.19 -5.43
C GLU A 115 -26.27 10.00 -6.94
N GLN A 116 -25.41 9.23 -7.62
CA GLN A 116 -25.58 8.93 -9.05
C GLN A 116 -26.69 7.90 -9.29
N ASN A 117 -27.22 7.90 -10.53
CA ASN A 117 -28.10 6.83 -10.98
C ASN A 117 -27.39 5.46 -10.94
N PHE A 118 -28.17 4.38 -10.94
CA PHE A 118 -27.64 3.01 -10.78
C PHE A 118 -26.47 2.67 -11.73
N PHE A 119 -26.57 3.04 -13.01
CA PHE A 119 -25.55 2.75 -14.00
C PHE A 119 -24.28 3.58 -13.79
N ALA A 120 -24.44 4.89 -13.61
CA ALA A 120 -23.34 5.81 -13.35
C ALA A 120 -22.60 5.46 -12.06
N ARG A 121 -23.33 5.13 -10.99
CA ARG A 121 -22.77 4.64 -9.71
C ARG A 121 -21.94 3.37 -9.89
N THR A 122 -22.50 2.38 -10.58
CA THR A 122 -21.84 1.08 -10.79
C THR A 122 -20.56 1.25 -11.61
N TRP A 123 -20.63 2.06 -12.66
CA TRP A 123 -19.48 2.40 -13.49
C TRP A 123 -18.42 3.18 -12.70
N ALA A 124 -18.81 4.21 -11.94
CA ALA A 124 -17.89 5.03 -11.15
C ALA A 124 -17.14 4.20 -10.10
N LYS A 125 -17.84 3.35 -9.33
CA LYS A 125 -17.21 2.46 -8.34
C LYS A 125 -16.24 1.47 -8.98
N ARG A 126 -16.58 0.94 -10.17
CA ARG A 126 -15.70 0.03 -10.92
C ARG A 126 -14.44 0.74 -11.43
N ILE A 127 -14.58 1.92 -12.04
CA ILE A 127 -13.44 2.70 -12.55
C ILE A 127 -12.55 3.15 -11.40
N PHE A 128 -13.15 3.60 -10.29
CA PHE A 128 -12.44 3.94 -9.07
C PHE A 128 -11.58 2.76 -8.59
N GLN A 129 -12.16 1.56 -8.48
CA GLN A 129 -11.42 0.37 -8.04
C GLN A 129 -10.31 0.00 -9.02
N GLN A 130 -10.58 0.03 -10.33
CA GLN A 130 -9.61 -0.33 -11.36
C GLN A 130 -8.39 0.61 -11.35
N ARG A 131 -8.61 1.92 -11.15
CA ARG A 131 -7.56 2.94 -11.20
C ARG A 131 -6.86 3.14 -9.86
N SER A 132 -7.59 3.12 -8.75
CA SER A 132 -7.01 3.31 -7.41
C SER A 132 -6.50 2.01 -6.75
N GLY A 133 -6.87 0.85 -7.30
CA GLY A 133 -6.41 -0.48 -6.88
C GLY A 133 -7.27 -1.19 -5.83
N LEU A 134 -8.14 -0.49 -5.12
CA LEU A 134 -9.01 -1.04 -4.07
C LEU A 134 -10.43 -0.49 -4.20
N SER A 135 -11.43 -1.21 -3.68
CA SER A 135 -12.79 -0.65 -3.62
C SER A 135 -12.83 0.54 -2.65
N ILE A 136 -13.80 1.43 -2.81
CA ILE A 136 -13.94 2.60 -1.93
C ILE A 136 -14.12 2.20 -0.46
N LYS A 137 -14.80 1.07 -0.20
CA LYS A 137 -14.98 0.52 1.15
C LYS A 137 -13.68 -0.03 1.72
N ASP A 138 -12.91 -0.75 0.91
CA ASP A 138 -11.60 -1.25 1.33
C ASP A 138 -10.65 -0.09 1.60
N TRP A 139 -10.73 0.99 0.83
CA TRP A 139 -9.94 2.20 1.07
C TRP A 139 -10.27 2.87 2.41
N VAL A 140 -11.55 2.98 2.76
CA VAL A 140 -12.00 3.51 4.06
C VAL A 140 -11.46 2.61 5.18
N GLN A 141 -11.64 1.29 5.08
CA GLN A 141 -11.16 0.35 6.10
C GLN A 141 -9.63 0.40 6.24
N ASN A 142 -8.88 0.34 5.15
CA ASN A 142 -7.40 0.39 5.19
C ASN A 142 -6.90 1.70 5.79
N SER A 143 -7.60 2.82 5.55
CA SER A 143 -7.22 4.11 6.14
C SER A 143 -7.50 4.15 7.65
N ALA A 144 -8.58 3.52 8.12
CA ALA A 144 -8.87 3.38 9.54
C ALA A 144 -7.88 2.44 10.25
N ASP A 145 -7.50 1.34 9.59
CA ASP A 145 -6.45 0.43 10.08
C ASP A 145 -5.12 1.17 10.19
N LEU A 146 -4.76 1.98 9.18
CA LEU A 146 -3.55 2.82 9.19
C LEU A 146 -3.55 3.83 10.35
N VAL A 147 -4.68 4.49 10.64
CA VAL A 147 -4.81 5.39 11.81
C VAL A 147 -4.48 4.63 13.10
N SER A 148 -5.08 3.45 13.27
CA SER A 148 -4.86 2.60 14.44
C SER A 148 -3.40 2.15 14.54
N GLU A 149 -2.79 1.73 13.43
CA GLU A 149 -1.39 1.34 13.36
C GLU A 149 -0.45 2.51 13.72
N LEU A 150 -0.70 3.72 13.21
CA LEU A 150 0.10 4.92 13.49
C LEU A 150 -0.03 5.40 14.94
N GLN A 151 -1.23 5.39 15.52
CA GLN A 151 -1.46 5.75 16.93
C GLN A 151 -0.79 4.76 17.90
N ASN A 152 -0.78 3.48 17.53
CA ASN A 152 -0.05 2.47 18.29
C ASN A 152 1.47 2.74 18.23
N LEU A 153 2.00 3.13 17.06
CA LEU A 153 3.41 3.49 16.92
C LEU A 153 3.79 4.76 17.71
N SER A 154 2.94 5.78 17.73
CA SER A 154 3.23 7.04 18.44
C SER A 154 3.25 6.88 19.97
N SER A 155 2.54 5.88 20.50
CA SER A 155 2.35 5.66 21.94
C SER A 155 3.38 4.69 22.56
N SER A 156 4.36 4.22 21.79
CA SER A 156 5.14 3.02 22.12
C SER A 156 6.47 3.29 22.85
N VAL A 157 6.61 2.72 24.04
CA VAL A 157 7.84 2.61 24.85
C VAL A 157 7.92 1.13 25.30
N GLU A 158 8.58 0.24 24.52
CA GLU A 158 9.23 -1.04 24.94
C GLU A 158 9.38 -2.10 23.81
N ALA A 159 10.12 -3.19 24.11
CA ALA A 159 10.67 -4.17 23.18
C ALA A 159 9.66 -5.09 22.47
N GLU A 160 8.51 -5.41 23.08
CA GLU A 160 7.44 -6.24 22.47
C GLU A 160 6.75 -5.52 21.27
N GLN A 161 6.88 -4.20 21.21
CA GLN A 161 6.37 -3.37 20.12
C GLN A 161 7.35 -3.22 18.97
N LYS A 162 8.63 -3.62 19.10
CA LYS A 162 9.58 -3.61 17.98
C LYS A 162 9.17 -4.55 16.85
N GLU A 163 8.63 -5.71 17.18
CA GLU A 163 8.15 -6.67 16.18
C GLU A 163 6.89 -6.14 15.47
N LYS A 164 5.95 -5.54 16.23
CA LYS A 164 4.76 -4.88 15.66
C LYS A 164 5.14 -3.70 14.78
N ALA A 165 6.09 -2.87 15.23
CA ALA A 165 6.60 -1.75 14.45
C ALA A 165 7.30 -2.23 13.18
N GLN A 166 8.10 -3.31 13.23
CA GLN A 166 8.69 -3.92 12.04
C GLN A 166 7.63 -4.42 11.05
N LYS A 167 6.55 -5.04 11.52
CA LYS A 167 5.43 -5.48 10.66
C LYS A 167 4.76 -4.29 9.97
N ILE A 168 4.51 -3.19 10.68
CA ILE A 168 3.93 -1.98 10.09
C ILE A 168 4.90 -1.35 9.08
N MET A 169 6.18 -1.21 9.44
CA MET A 169 7.23 -0.70 8.56
C MET A 169 7.39 -1.55 7.29
N ALA A 170 7.21 -2.87 7.38
CA ALA A 170 7.24 -3.76 6.22
C ALA A 170 6.06 -3.54 5.26
N LYS A 171 4.89 -3.11 5.76
CA LYS A 171 3.71 -2.79 4.93
C LYS A 171 3.78 -1.40 4.29
N LEU A 172 4.52 -0.45 4.88
CA LEU A 172 4.57 0.94 4.42
C LEU A 172 4.90 1.09 2.92
N PRO A 173 5.86 0.38 2.32
CA PRO A 173 6.15 0.51 0.88
C PRO A 173 4.96 0.16 0.00
N PHE A 174 4.22 -0.90 0.34
CA PHE A 174 3.00 -1.30 -0.37
C PHE A 174 1.90 -0.26 -0.21
N LEU A 175 1.70 0.24 1.00
CA LEU A 175 0.70 1.25 1.30
C LEU A 175 0.99 2.58 0.58
N ILE A 176 2.25 3.02 0.57
CA ILE A 176 2.73 4.18 -0.20
C ILE A 176 2.44 4.00 -1.70
N THR A 177 2.71 2.81 -2.24
CA THR A 177 2.44 2.51 -3.66
C THR A 177 0.95 2.58 -3.97
N THR A 178 0.11 2.02 -3.10
CA THR A 178 -1.34 1.98 -3.27
C THR A 178 -1.96 3.38 -3.12
N LEU A 179 -1.48 4.18 -2.16
CA LEU A 179 -1.85 5.59 -2.04
C LEU A 179 -1.42 6.39 -3.27
N GLY A 180 -0.29 6.05 -3.88
CA GLY A 180 0.14 6.63 -5.16
C GLY A 180 -0.92 6.46 -6.25
N LYS A 181 -1.46 5.24 -6.41
CA LYS A 181 -2.54 4.97 -7.37
C LYS A 181 -3.81 5.78 -7.06
N LEU A 182 -4.13 5.99 -5.79
CA LEU A 182 -5.28 6.81 -5.39
C LEU A 182 -5.05 8.31 -5.72
N ALA A 183 -3.85 8.83 -5.48
CA ALA A 183 -3.50 10.20 -5.87
C ALA A 183 -3.59 10.38 -7.39
N ASP A 184 -3.05 9.42 -8.16
CA ASP A 184 -3.06 9.46 -9.62
C ASP A 184 -4.49 9.29 -10.18
N TYR A 185 -5.36 8.54 -9.50
CA TYR A 185 -6.79 8.52 -9.79
C TYR A 185 -7.40 9.92 -9.66
N PHE A 186 -7.19 10.63 -8.56
CA PHE A 186 -7.73 11.99 -8.40
C PHE A 186 -7.16 12.96 -9.43
N GLN A 187 -5.87 12.84 -9.76
CA GLN A 187 -5.24 13.64 -10.79
C GLN A 187 -5.86 13.38 -12.17
N SER A 188 -5.98 12.12 -12.59
CA SER A 188 -6.57 11.76 -13.89
C SER A 188 -8.05 12.15 -13.99
N THR A 189 -8.79 12.09 -12.89
CA THR A 189 -10.20 12.51 -12.83
C THR A 189 -10.37 14.00 -13.13
N LYS A 190 -9.35 14.84 -12.93
CA LYS A 190 -9.41 16.27 -13.31
C LYS A 190 -9.54 16.45 -14.81
N GLU A 191 -8.84 15.66 -15.60
CA GLU A 191 -8.94 15.71 -17.06
C GLU A 191 -10.30 15.19 -17.53
N ASP A 192 -10.78 14.10 -16.92
CA ASP A 192 -12.13 13.59 -17.16
C ASP A 192 -13.18 14.68 -16.86
N ALA A 193 -13.06 15.37 -15.72
CA ALA A 193 -13.99 16.44 -15.31
C ALA A 193 -14.09 17.58 -16.32
N LYS A 194 -12.98 18.01 -16.93
CA LYS A 194 -12.98 19.04 -17.99
C LYS A 194 -13.76 18.59 -19.24
N GLY A 195 -13.77 17.29 -19.53
CA GLY A 195 -14.53 16.73 -20.64
C GLY A 195 -16.04 16.70 -20.37
N PHE A 196 -16.44 16.34 -19.15
CA PHE A 196 -17.83 16.08 -18.78
C PHE A 196 -18.58 17.31 -18.24
N ILE A 197 -17.94 18.19 -17.47
CA ILE A 197 -18.58 19.34 -16.84
C ILE A 197 -18.49 20.55 -17.76
N LYS A 198 -19.64 21.08 -18.19
CA LYS A 198 -19.73 22.24 -19.09
C LYS A 198 -19.86 23.57 -18.37
N ASP A 199 -20.48 23.55 -17.18
CA ASP A 199 -20.63 24.74 -16.36
C ASP A 199 -19.28 25.14 -15.73
N PRO A 200 -18.78 26.37 -15.98
CA PRO A 200 -17.45 26.78 -15.50
C PRO A 200 -17.31 26.84 -13.97
N GLU A 201 -18.36 27.25 -13.26
CA GLU A 201 -18.32 27.35 -11.79
C GLU A 201 -18.28 25.96 -11.15
N THR A 202 -19.14 25.06 -11.62
CA THR A 202 -19.16 23.65 -11.21
C THR A 202 -17.84 22.95 -11.54
N LEU A 203 -17.26 23.24 -12.72
CA LEU A 203 -15.95 22.69 -13.10
C LEU A 203 -14.85 23.19 -12.17
N SER A 204 -14.83 24.48 -11.84
CA SER A 204 -13.86 25.05 -10.90
C SER A 204 -13.94 24.38 -9.53
N ALA A 205 -15.15 24.27 -8.97
CA ALA A 205 -15.35 23.62 -7.67
C ALA A 205 -14.93 22.14 -7.68
N ALA A 206 -15.24 21.41 -8.76
CA ALA A 206 -14.81 20.02 -8.91
C ALA A 206 -13.28 19.87 -8.99
N LEU A 207 -12.61 20.76 -9.73
CA LEU A 207 -11.14 20.76 -9.85
C LEU A 207 -10.45 21.13 -8.53
N GLU A 208 -11.02 22.07 -7.77
CA GLU A 208 -10.55 22.41 -6.42
C GLU A 208 -10.69 21.22 -5.48
N ALA A 209 -11.85 20.56 -5.46
CA ALA A 209 -12.08 19.37 -4.66
C ALA A 209 -11.10 18.24 -5.02
N LEU A 210 -10.92 17.94 -6.31
CA LEU A 210 -9.96 16.92 -6.77
C LEU A 210 -8.51 17.29 -6.42
N THR A 211 -8.16 18.57 -6.47
CA THR A 211 -6.82 19.06 -6.09
C THR A 211 -6.58 18.93 -4.60
N TYR A 212 -7.58 19.25 -3.77
CA TYR A 212 -7.52 19.03 -2.33
C TYR A 212 -7.30 17.55 -2.02
N ARG A 213 -8.12 16.67 -2.61
CA ARG A 213 -8.04 15.21 -2.42
C ARG A 213 -6.67 14.66 -2.79
N GLU A 214 -6.16 15.01 -3.96
CA GLU A 214 -4.82 14.62 -4.43
C GLU A 214 -3.73 15.09 -3.46
N LYS A 215 -3.76 16.39 -3.07
CA LYS A 215 -2.75 16.97 -2.17
C LYS A 215 -2.74 16.28 -0.81
N THR A 216 -3.89 15.95 -0.24
CA THR A 216 -3.99 15.22 1.03
C THR A 216 -3.33 13.84 0.93
N VAL A 217 -3.61 13.09 -0.14
CA VAL A 217 -2.99 11.76 -0.36
C VAL A 217 -1.47 11.88 -0.54
N ARG A 218 -1.00 12.85 -1.34
CA ARG A 218 0.44 13.07 -1.56
C ARG A 218 1.16 13.55 -0.30
N ALA A 219 0.51 14.35 0.52
CA ALA A 219 1.01 14.75 1.83
C ALA A 219 1.15 13.53 2.76
N LEU A 220 0.12 12.68 2.83
CA LEU A 220 0.17 11.44 3.61
C LEU A 220 1.33 10.55 3.18
N ILE A 221 1.49 10.31 1.86
CA ILE A 221 2.62 9.56 1.31
C ILE A 221 3.96 10.14 1.77
N SER A 222 4.11 11.45 1.70
CA SER A 222 5.37 12.12 2.07
C SER A 222 5.66 11.96 3.56
N THR A 223 4.66 12.07 4.43
CA THR A 223 4.79 11.86 5.86
C THR A 223 5.12 10.40 6.19
N LEU A 224 4.46 9.44 5.55
CA LEU A 224 4.76 8.01 5.72
C LEU A 224 6.18 7.64 5.25
N LYS A 225 6.68 8.26 4.17
CA LYS A 225 8.08 8.11 3.75
C LYS A 225 9.06 8.63 4.79
N ARG A 226 8.74 9.73 5.48
CA ARG A 226 9.56 10.23 6.60
C ARG A 226 9.59 9.23 7.75
N ILE A 227 8.45 8.63 8.08
CA ILE A 227 8.35 7.57 9.10
C ILE A 227 9.17 6.34 8.71
N ALA A 228 9.13 5.92 7.45
CA ALA A 228 9.86 4.74 6.97
C ALA A 228 11.39 4.93 6.94
N ASN A 229 11.87 6.17 6.89
CA ASN A 229 13.29 6.51 6.81
C ASN A 229 13.88 7.00 8.14
N ALA A 230 13.07 7.06 9.21
CA ALA A 230 13.49 7.42 10.57
C ALA A 230 14.04 6.20 11.33
#